data_AF-A0A6G3RX52-F1
#
_entry.id   AF-A0A6G3RX52-F1
#
_cell.length_a   1.000
_cell.length_b   1.000
_cell.length_c   1.000
_cell.angle_alpha   90.00
_cell.angle_beta   90.00
_cell.angle_gamma   90.00
#
_symmetry.space_group_name_H-M   'P 1'
#
loop_
_entity.id
_entity.type
_entity.pdbx_description
1 polymer ?
#
loop_
_entity_poly.entity_id
_entity_poly.type
_entity_poly.pdbx_seq_one_letter_code
_entity_poly.pdbx_strand_id
1 'polypeptide(L)' 'VYGGERARGLRTPPPKPPVRQPEATLPQTRAAAARLLPGCEVRQLLFWRYLLTYEKE' A
#
# COMPACT_ATOMS: atom_id res chain seq x y z
N VAL A 1 -8.78 9.36 20.38
CA VAL A 1 -10.22 9.39 20.73
C VAL A 1 -10.97 9.87 19.49
N TYR A 2 -11.72 9.00 18.80
CA TYR A 2 -12.60 9.45 17.72
C TYR A 2 -14.00 9.62 18.33
N GLY A 3 -14.37 10.88 18.58
CA GLY A 3 -15.66 11.26 19.12
C GLY A 3 -16.74 11.13 18.04
N GLY A 4 -17.76 10.33 18.32
CA GLY A 4 -18.95 10.26 17.50
C GLY A 4 -19.89 11.40 17.86
N GLU A 5 -20.05 12.37 16.96
CA GLU A 5 -21.15 13.32 17.03
C GLU A 5 -22.06 13.14 15.82
N ARG A 6 -23.28 12.69 16.14
CA ARG A 6 -24.38 12.48 15.20
C ARG A 6 -25.07 13.82 14.94
N ALA A 7 -24.63 14.54 13.92
CA ALA A 7 -25.44 15.61 13.32
C ALA A 7 -26.32 15.02 12.20
N ARG A 8 -27.64 14.99 12.42
CA ARG A 8 -28.63 14.68 11.37
C ARG A 8 -28.72 15.87 10.40
N GLY A 9 -27.82 15.94 9.44
CA GLY A 9 -27.84 16.89 8.32
C GLY A 9 -27.07 16.24 7.18
N LEU A 10 -27.65 16.24 5.97
CA LEU A 10 -27.11 15.68 4.70
C LEU A 10 -25.91 14.76 4.89
N ARG A 11 -26.13 13.44 4.93
CA ARG A 11 -25.06 12.44 5.10
C ARG A 11 -23.96 12.70 4.06
N THR A 12 -22.91 13.42 4.44
CA THR A 12 -21.70 13.48 3.64
C THR A 12 -21.20 12.04 3.60
N PRO A 13 -21.06 11.43 2.41
CA PRO A 13 -20.49 10.10 2.34
C PRO A 13 -19.12 10.12 3.03
N PRO A 14 -18.75 9.05 3.75
CA PRO A 14 -17.44 8.99 4.38
C PRO A 14 -16.35 9.23 3.31
N PRO A 15 -15.26 9.94 3.66
CA PRO A 15 -14.20 10.20 2.72
C PRO A 15 -13.69 8.88 2.15
N LYS A 16 -13.65 8.78 0.82
CA LYS A 16 -13.12 7.60 0.14
C LYS A 16 -11.63 7.49 0.49
N PRO A 17 -11.15 6.35 1.03
CA PRO A 17 -9.73 6.15 1.23
C PRO A 17 -9.00 6.33 -0.12
N PRO A 18 -7.82 6.97 -0.15
CA PRO A 18 -7.05 7.15 -1.38
C PRO A 18 -6.37 5.84 -1.79
N VAL A 19 -7.17 4.81 -2.06
CA VAL A 19 -6.73 3.47 -2.44
C VAL A 19 -6.91 3.28 -3.94
N ARG A 20 -5.86 2.76 -4.58
CA ARG A 20 -5.85 2.34 -5.98
C ARG A 20 -5.75 0.82 -6.02
N GLN A 21 -6.41 0.18 -6.98
CA GLN A 21 -6.19 -1.24 -7.22
C GLN A 21 -4.73 -1.46 -7.67
N PRO A 22 -4.03 -2.45 -7.11
CA PRO A 22 -2.67 -2.75 -7.52
C PRO A 22 -2.64 -3.25 -8.97
N GLU A 23 -1.70 -2.76 -9.75
CA GLU A 23 -1.51 -3.17 -11.16
C GLU A 23 -0.88 -4.56 -11.27
N ALA A 24 -0.18 -5.01 -10.22
CA ALA A 24 0.51 -6.28 -10.17
C ALA A 24 0.29 -6.96 -8.81
N THR A 25 0.31 -8.29 -8.81
CA THR A 25 0.30 -9.09 -7.59
C THR A 25 1.65 -9.00 -6.88
N LEU A 26 1.69 -9.37 -5.59
CA LEU A 26 2.94 -9.39 -4.82
C LEU A 26 4.00 -10.32 -5.44
N PRO A 27 3.68 -11.56 -5.89
CA PRO A 27 4.64 -12.40 -6.60
C PRO A 27 5.21 -11.76 -7.88
N GLN A 28 4.36 -11.09 -8.67
CA GLN A 28 4.80 -10.38 -9.88
C GLN A 28 5.76 -9.24 -9.54
N THR A 29 5.46 -8.47 -8.49
CA THR A 29 6.31 -7.38 -8.00
C THR A 29 7.67 -7.90 -7.56
N ARG A 30 7.71 -9.02 -6.83
CA ARG A 30 8.97 -9.68 -6.39
C ARG A 30 9.81 -10.13 -7.59
N ALA A 31 9.20 -10.79 -8.56
CA ALA A 31 9.89 -11.26 -9.75
C ALA A 31 10.47 -10.11 -10.59
N ALA A 32 9.71 -9.02 -10.75
CA ALA A 32 10.16 -7.83 -11.45
C ALA A 32 11.33 -7.15 -10.71
N ALA A 33 11.23 -7.00 -9.39
CA ALA A 33 12.28 -6.42 -8.57
C ALA A 33 13.58 -7.23 -8.66
N ALA A 34 13.53 -8.55 -8.50
CA ALA A 34 14.70 -9.42 -8.60
C ALA A 34 15.39 -9.36 -9.97
N ARG A 35 14.61 -9.17 -11.05
CA ARG A 35 15.15 -9.02 -12.41
C ARG A 35 15.84 -7.68 -12.62
N LEU A 36 15.29 -6.59 -12.08
CA LEU A 36 15.80 -5.24 -12.30
C LEU A 36 16.92 -4.86 -11.34
N LEU A 37 16.88 -5.40 -10.13
CA LEU A 37 17.78 -5.08 -9.02
C LEU A 37 18.28 -6.39 -8.38
N PRO A 38 19.32 -7.01 -8.94
CA PRO A 38 19.92 -8.21 -8.35
C PRO A 38 20.37 -7.93 -6.91
N GLY A 39 19.96 -8.79 -5.97
CA GLY A 39 20.24 -8.60 -4.54
C GLY A 39 19.23 -7.72 -3.79
N CYS A 40 18.16 -7.24 -4.43
CA CYS A 40 17.10 -6.52 -3.71
C CYS A 40 16.23 -7.44 -2.83
N GLU A 41 15.68 -6.88 -1.76
CA GLU A 41 14.73 -7.53 -0.88
C GLU A 41 13.39 -6.78 -0.86
N VAL A 42 12.28 -7.51 -1.01
CA VAL A 42 10.93 -6.98 -0.89
C VAL A 42 10.30 -7.49 0.41
N ARG A 43 10.00 -6.58 1.34
CA ARG A 43 9.35 -6.88 2.63
C ARG A 43 7.92 -6.37 2.63
N GLN A 44 6.99 -7.24 3.01
CA GLN A 44 5.59 -6.85 3.18
C GLN A 44 5.41 -6.21 4.57
N LEU A 45 4.87 -5.00 4.59
CA LEU A 45 4.52 -4.31 5.83
C LEU A 45 3.02 -4.49 6.13
N LEU A 46 2.54 -3.81 7.17
CA LEU A 46 1.12 -3.75 7.47
C LEU A 46 0.36 -3.09 6.32
N PHE A 47 -0.86 -3.58 6.07
CA PHE A 47 -1.73 -3.14 4.96
C PHE A 47 -1.11 -3.38 3.58
N TRP A 48 -1.45 -2.53 2.62
CA TRP A 48 -1.00 -2.51 1.23
C TRP A 48 0.41 -1.91 1.04
N ARG A 49 1.24 -1.84 2.10
CA ARG A 49 2.58 -1.25 2.06
C ARG A 49 3.64 -2.34 1.84
N TYR A 50 4.57 -2.05 0.95
CA TYR A 50 5.74 -2.86 0.69
C TYR A 50 7.00 -1.99 0.85
N LEU A 51 8.06 -2.57 1.39
CA LEU A 51 9.38 -1.96 1.45
C LEU A 51 10.28 -2.70 0.46
N LEU A 52 10.94 -1.96 -0.41
CA LEU A 52 11.97 -2.47 -1.30
C LEU A 52 13.32 -1.91 -0.83
N THR A 53 14.22 -2.79 -0.42
CA THR A 53 15.60 -2.45 -0.07
C THR A 53 16.53 -2.99 -1.15
N TYR A 54 17.53 -2.20 -1.51
CA TYR A 54 18.52 -2.56 -2.51
C TYR A 54 19.88 -2.03 -2.03
N GLU A 55 20.87 -2.92 -1.98
CA GLU A 55 22.25 -2.57 -1.69
C GLU A 55 23.00 -2.50 -3.02
N LYS A 56 23.68 -1.37 -3.22
CA LYS A 56 24.52 -1.13 -4.38
C LYS A 56 25.96 -1.37 -3.94
N GLU A 57 26.67 -2.25 -4.64
CA GLU A 57 28.13 -2.38 -4.50
C GLU A 57 28.87 -1.10 -4.92
#